data_AF-W9RD07-F1
#
_entry.id   AF-W9RD07-F1
#
_cell.length_a   1.000
_cell.length_b   1.000
_cell.length_c   1.000
_cell.angle_alpha   90.00
_cell.angle_beta   90.00
_cell.angle_gamma   90.00
#
_symmetry.space_group_name_H-M   'P 1'
#
loop_
_entity.id
_entity.type
_entity.pdbx_description
1 polymer ?
#
loop_
_entity_poly.entity_id
_entity_poly.type
_entity_poly.pdbx_seq_one_letter_code
_entity_poly.pdbx_strand_id
1 'polypeptide(L)'
;MACPHVSGIVALIKSVHKDWSPSVIRSTLVTTFNPDKVLDPGPIYNVTTWDYYVQYLCSIGYADASISVLTYKRNNYDRKGFLALNLNLPSISVPNLRNGVKVGVTNIGDVNSVYKAVIKAA
;
A
#
# COMPACT_ATOMS: atom_id res chain seq x y z
N MET A 1 7.80 21.70 -3.03
CA MET A 1 7.78 21.78 -4.52
C MET A 1 7.70 20.42 -5.24
N ALA A 2 7.79 19.27 -4.54
CA ALA A 2 7.67 17.94 -5.15
C ALA A 2 6.22 17.44 -5.32
N CYS A 3 5.29 17.84 -4.44
CA CYS A 3 3.89 17.40 -4.48
C CYS A 3 3.17 17.58 -5.83
N PRO A 4 3.26 18.73 -6.54
CA PRO A 4 2.56 18.89 -7.81
C PRO A 4 3.10 17.97 -8.92
N HIS A 5 4.39 17.62 -8.88
CA HIS A 5 4.99 16.68 -9.83
C HIS A 5 4.45 15.27 -9.63
N VAL A 6 4.34 14.82 -8.37
CA VAL A 6 3.74 13.52 -8.05
C VAL A 6 2.27 13.47 -8.48
N SER A 7 1.50 14.55 -8.25
CA SER A 7 0.10 14.63 -8.70
C SER A 7 -0.04 14.52 -10.22
N GLY A 8 0.86 15.13 -10.99
CA GLY A 8 0.87 15.01 -12.45
C GLY A 8 1.11 13.58 -12.94
N ILE A 9 2.08 12.88 -12.32
CA ILE A 9 2.37 11.47 -12.64
C ILE A 9 1.19 10.57 -12.26
N VAL A 10 0.58 10.79 -11.08
CA VAL A 10 -0.61 10.06 -10.64
C VAL A 10 -1.77 10.23 -11.62
N ALA A 11 -2.00 11.46 -12.11
CA ALA A 11 -3.05 11.73 -13.08
C ALA A 11 -2.84 10.99 -14.41
N LEU A 12 -1.58 10.91 -14.87
CA LEU A 12 -1.21 10.15 -16.07
C LEU A 12 -1.41 8.65 -15.89
N ILE A 13 -1.00 8.09 -14.75
CA ILE A 13 -1.21 6.66 -14.46
C ILE A 13 -2.71 6.35 -14.43
N LYS A 14 -3.52 7.21 -13.80
CA LYS A 14 -4.96 7.00 -13.68
C LYS A 14 -5.70 7.14 -15.01
N SER A 15 -5.17 7.91 -15.96
CA SER A 15 -5.76 8.03 -17.30
C SER A 15 -5.56 6.76 -18.15
N VAL A 16 -4.41 6.08 -17.98
CA VAL A 16 -4.08 4.81 -18.65
C VAL A 16 -4.73 3.63 -17.93
N HIS A 17 -4.62 3.57 -16.60
CA HIS A 17 -5.13 2.48 -15.76
C HIS A 17 -6.28 2.95 -14.88
N LYS A 18 -7.46 3.09 -15.48
CA LYS A 18 -8.66 3.57 -14.80
C LYS A 18 -9.11 2.65 -13.66
N ASP A 19 -8.84 1.36 -13.81
CA ASP A 19 -9.33 0.29 -12.92
C ASP A 19 -8.46 0.16 -11.67
N TRP A 20 -7.25 0.73 -11.68
CA TRP A 20 -6.33 0.63 -10.56
C TRP A 20 -6.82 1.39 -9.34
N SER A 21 -6.74 0.74 -8.18
CA SER A 21 -7.04 1.36 -6.91
C SER A 21 -5.93 2.37 -6.51
N PRO A 22 -6.23 3.34 -5.64
CA PRO A 22 -5.23 4.25 -5.09
C PRO A 22 -4.04 3.55 -4.42
N SER A 23 -4.25 2.37 -3.82
CA SER A 23 -3.18 1.57 -3.21
C SER A 23 -2.22 1.01 -4.26
N VAL A 24 -2.75 0.52 -5.40
CA VAL A 24 -1.93 0.06 -6.53
C VAL A 24 -1.10 1.22 -7.09
N ILE A 25 -1.70 2.38 -7.35
CA ILE A 25 -0.99 3.55 -7.90
C ILE A 25 0.11 4.03 -6.94
N ARG A 26 -0.16 4.01 -5.64
CA ARG A 26 0.87 4.35 -4.65
C ARG A 26 1.99 3.32 -4.62
N SER A 27 1.66 2.03 -4.70
CA SER A 27 2.65 0.97 -4.73
C SER A 27 3.58 1.12 -5.94
N THR A 28 3.03 1.32 -7.13
CA THR A 28 3.79 1.37 -8.38
C THR A 28 4.75 2.56 -8.40
N LEU A 29 4.33 3.71 -7.88
CA LEU A 29 5.18 4.88 -7.73
C LEU A 29 6.37 4.63 -6.80
N VAL A 30 6.17 3.91 -5.70
CA VAL A 30 7.23 3.65 -4.71
C VAL A 30 8.19 2.55 -5.17
N THR A 31 7.69 1.48 -5.79
CA THR A 31 8.52 0.33 -6.18
C THR A 31 9.27 0.55 -7.49
N THR A 32 8.67 1.26 -8.44
CA THR A 32 9.21 1.35 -9.80
C THR A 32 9.90 2.68 -10.06
N PHE A 33 9.38 3.78 -9.51
CA PHE A 33 9.87 5.18 -9.62
C PHE A 33 10.62 5.48 -10.94
N ASN A 34 10.04 5.08 -12.07
CA ASN A 34 10.61 5.35 -13.40
C ASN A 34 9.45 5.57 -14.36
N PRO A 35 9.21 6.80 -14.86
CA PRO A 35 8.00 7.19 -15.58
C PRO A 35 7.66 6.27 -16.75
N ASP A 36 8.67 5.74 -17.44
CA ASP A 36 8.48 4.83 -18.58
C ASP A 36 8.01 3.42 -18.15
N LYS A 37 8.35 3.00 -16.92
CA LYS A 37 8.01 1.69 -16.36
C LYS A 37 6.81 1.70 -15.43
N VAL A 38 6.25 2.87 -15.08
CA VAL A 38 5.05 2.94 -14.21
C VAL A 38 3.78 2.51 -14.95
N LEU A 39 3.81 2.51 -16.29
CA LEU A 39 2.69 2.06 -17.13
C LEU A 39 2.57 0.53 -17.21
N ASP A 40 3.65 -0.21 -16.96
CA ASP A 40 3.62 -1.68 -16.91
C ASP A 40 4.49 -2.19 -15.73
N PRO A 41 4.01 -1.99 -14.50
CA PRO A 41 4.73 -2.39 -13.31
C PRO A 41 4.61 -3.91 -13.14
N GLY A 42 5.70 -4.53 -12.70
CA GLY A 42 5.70 -5.95 -12.34
C GLY A 42 4.91 -6.23 -11.05
N PRO A 43 5.53 -6.74 -9.99
CA PRO A 43 4.81 -7.10 -8.78
C PRO A 43 4.49 -5.84 -7.96
N ILE A 44 3.24 -5.70 -7.54
CA ILE A 44 2.73 -4.54 -6.81
C ILE A 44 2.04 -4.97 -5.51
N TYR A 45 1.98 -4.04 -4.57
CA TYR A 45 1.37 -4.22 -3.27
C TYR A 45 -0.07 -3.72 -3.31
N ASN A 46 -1.01 -4.66 -3.32
CA ASN A 46 -2.43 -4.32 -3.23
C ASN A 46 -2.90 -4.36 -1.77
N VAL A 47 -3.71 -3.37 -1.41
CA VAL A 47 -4.40 -3.31 -0.13
C VAL A 47 -5.84 -2.86 -0.38
N THR A 48 -6.79 -3.57 0.22
CA THR A 48 -8.22 -3.28 0.12
C THR A 48 -8.50 -1.89 0.68
N THR A 49 -8.98 -0.98 -0.18
CA THR A 49 -8.91 0.47 -0.02
C THR A 49 -9.55 1.05 1.23
N TRP A 50 -10.64 0.47 1.72
CA TRP A 50 -11.41 1.05 2.82
C TRP A 50 -11.12 0.41 4.17
N ASP A 51 -11.05 -0.92 4.21
CA ASP A 51 -10.83 -1.66 5.45
C ASP A 51 -9.42 -1.43 5.99
N TYR A 52 -8.43 -1.21 5.12
CA TYR A 52 -7.04 -0.95 5.50
C TYR A 52 -6.85 0.30 6.36
N TYR A 53 -7.41 1.45 5.96
CA TYR A 53 -7.19 2.72 6.68
C TYR A 53 -7.87 2.69 8.03
N VAL A 54 -9.08 2.13 8.04
CA VAL A 54 -9.88 1.87 9.22
C VAL A 54 -9.14 0.93 10.18
N GLN A 55 -8.69 -0.23 9.70
CA GLN A 55 -7.98 -1.21 10.51
C GLN A 55 -6.66 -0.64 11.04
N TYR A 56 -5.90 0.12 10.23
CA TYR A 56 -4.68 0.80 10.68
C TYR A 56 -4.95 1.80 11.81
N LEU A 57 -5.93 2.70 11.62
CA LEU A 57 -6.31 3.68 12.64
C LEU A 57 -6.78 2.98 13.92
N CYS A 58 -7.50 1.86 13.77
CA CYS A 58 -7.94 1.05 14.90
C CYS A 58 -6.76 0.37 15.62
N SER A 59 -5.79 -0.19 14.89
CA SER A 59 -4.60 -0.85 15.43
C SER A 59 -3.66 0.09 16.20
N ILE A 60 -3.60 1.37 15.81
CA ILE A 60 -2.79 2.38 16.52
C ILE A 60 -3.56 3.07 17.66
N GLY A 61 -4.81 2.68 17.91
CA GLY A 61 -5.57 3.08 19.09
C GLY A 61 -6.53 4.25 18.92
N TYR A 62 -6.86 4.68 17.69
CA TYR A 62 -7.91 5.70 17.51
C TYR A 62 -9.29 5.18 17.91
N ALA A 63 -10.10 6.05 18.52
CA ALA A 63 -11.46 5.74 18.90
C ALA A 63 -12.37 5.61 17.67
N ASP A 64 -13.36 4.70 17.75
CA ASP A 64 -14.29 4.44 16.66
C ASP A 64 -15.07 5.70 16.26
N ALA A 65 -15.35 6.60 17.21
CA ALA A 65 -15.98 7.90 16.94
C ALA A 65 -15.13 8.78 16.02
N SER A 66 -13.82 8.86 16.24
CA SER A 66 -12.90 9.65 15.40
C SER A 66 -12.77 9.04 14.01
N ILE A 67 -12.71 7.71 13.92
CA ILE A 67 -12.65 6.99 12.64
C ILE A 67 -13.96 7.15 11.86
N SER A 68 -15.11 7.13 12.54
CA SER A 68 -16.43 7.32 11.94
C SER A 68 -16.57 8.70 11.30
N VAL A 69 -16.02 9.74 11.95
CA VAL A 69 -15.99 11.11 11.39
C VAL A 69 -15.13 11.19 10.13
N LEU A 70 -13.97 10.53 10.13
CA LEU A 70 -13.04 10.54 8.99
C LEU A 70 -13.53 9.69 7.81
N THR A 71 -14.18 8.57 8.08
CA THR A 71 -14.60 7.59 7.07
C THR A 71 -16.04 7.77 6.62
N TYR A 72 -16.80 8.60 7.33
CA TYR A 72 -18.22 8.83 7.12
C TYR A 72 -19.05 7.52 7.16
N LYS A 73 -18.55 6.49 7.86
CA LYS A 73 -19.23 5.20 8.06
C LYS A 73 -19.28 4.83 9.53
N ARG A 74 -20.42 4.33 9.99
CA ARG A 74 -20.54 3.70 11.31
C ARG A 74 -20.48 2.20 11.15
N ASN A 75 -19.32 1.60 11.39
CA ASN A 75 -19.19 0.15 11.49
C ASN A 75 -18.57 -0.22 12.84
N ASN A 76 -18.97 -1.37 13.39
CA ASN A 76 -18.21 -2.05 14.42
C ASN A 76 -16.96 -2.62 13.75
N TYR A 77 -15.81 -1.98 13.99
CA TYR A 77 -14.55 -2.42 13.43
C TYR A 77 -14.03 -3.61 14.23
N ASP A 78 -13.76 -4.73 13.56
CA ASP A 78 -13.16 -5.89 14.22
C ASP A 78 -11.70 -5.56 14.56
N ARG A 79 -11.42 -5.41 15.86
CA ARG A 79 -10.08 -5.13 16.39
C ARG A 79 -9.19 -6.36 16.44
N LYS A 80 -9.71 -7.54 16.07
CA LYS A 80 -9.00 -8.80 16.26
C LYS A 80 -7.91 -8.99 15.20
N GLY A 81 -6.68 -9.16 15.67
CA GLY A 81 -5.59 -9.74 14.90
C GLY A 81 -4.88 -8.82 13.90
N PHE A 82 -5.28 -7.55 13.79
CA PHE A 82 -4.60 -6.61 12.89
C PHE A 82 -3.52 -5.82 13.64
N LEU A 83 -2.26 -6.10 13.32
CA LEU A 83 -1.14 -5.25 13.70
C LEU A 83 -0.92 -4.23 12.58
N ALA A 84 -0.67 -2.97 12.94
CA ALA A 84 -0.25 -1.92 11.99
C ALA A 84 1.01 -2.31 11.17
N LEU A 85 1.73 -3.34 11.60
CA LEU A 85 2.88 -3.94 10.93
C LEU A 85 2.51 -4.91 9.78
N ASN A 86 1.28 -5.43 9.75
CA ASN A 86 0.82 -6.40 8.75
C ASN A 86 0.23 -5.73 7.50
N LEU A 87 0.31 -4.40 7.43
CA LEU A 87 -0.09 -3.64 6.27
C LEU A 87 0.82 -3.97 5.09
N ASN A 88 0.21 -4.39 3.99
CA ASN A 88 0.93 -4.73 2.77
C ASN A 88 1.35 -3.47 2.01
N LEU A 89 2.28 -2.71 2.59
CA LEU A 89 2.80 -1.47 2.03
C LEU A 89 4.08 -1.71 1.23
N PRO A 90 4.39 -0.84 0.25
CA PRO A 90 5.65 -0.89 -0.49
C PRO A 90 6.87 -0.47 0.36
N SER A 91 6.70 -0.31 1.68
CA SER A 91 7.76 -0.07 2.65
C SER A 91 7.48 -0.82 3.94
N ILE A 92 8.54 -1.35 4.56
CA ILE A 92 8.47 -2.10 5.81
C ILE A 92 9.20 -1.28 6.88
N SER A 93 8.51 -0.96 7.98
CA SER A 93 9.09 -0.25 9.11
C SER A 93 8.84 -1.07 10.38
N VAL A 94 9.90 -1.64 10.95
CA VAL A 94 9.81 -2.47 12.16
C VAL A 94 10.58 -1.82 13.29
N PRO A 95 9.89 -1.18 14.25
CA PRO A 95 10.55 -0.73 15.46
C PRO A 95 10.92 -1.95 16.31
N ASN A 96 12.21 -2.11 16.63
CA ASN A 96 12.73 -3.21 17.45
C ASN A 96 12.33 -4.61 16.95
N LEU A 97 12.97 -5.06 15.87
CA LEU A 97 12.76 -6.39 15.28
C LEU A 97 13.12 -7.51 16.27
N ARG A 98 12.10 -8.10 16.90
CA ARG A 98 12.26 -9.29 17.78
C ARG A 98 11.96 -10.60 17.06
N ASN A 99 11.02 -10.57 16.12
CA ASN A 99 10.57 -11.71 15.32
C ASN A 99 10.59 -11.34 13.83
N GLY A 100 10.64 -12.34 12.94
CA GLY A 100 10.56 -12.12 11.49
C GLY A 100 9.21 -11.54 11.04
N VAL A 101 9.23 -10.74 9.97
CA VAL A 101 8.03 -10.14 9.36
C VAL A 101 7.71 -10.86 8.05
N LYS A 102 6.42 -11.15 7.82
CA LYS A 102 5.91 -11.73 6.57
C LYS A 102 5.37 -10.61 5.69
N VAL A 103 5.73 -10.64 4.41
CA VAL A 103 5.28 -9.66 3.41
C VAL A 103 4.79 -10.41 2.19
N GLY A 104 3.64 -10.01 1.64
CA GLY A 104 3.03 -10.64 0.47
C GLY A 104 3.07 -9.69 -0.73
N VAL A 105 3.41 -10.16 -1.91
CA VAL A 105 3.42 -9.32 -3.11
C VAL A 105 2.43 -9.87 -4.12
N THR A 106 1.69 -9.00 -4.81
CA THR A 106 0.74 -9.41 -5.85
C THR A 106 1.36 -9.13 -7.22
N ASN A 107 1.54 -10.16 -8.04
CA ASN A 107 2.00 -9.95 -9.41
C ASN A 107 0.85 -9.43 -10.28
N ILE A 108 1.04 -8.29 -10.93
CA ILE A 108 0.08 -7.73 -11.91
C ILE A 108 0.68 -7.69 -13.32
N GLY A 109 1.96 -8.04 -13.47
CA GLY A 109 2.61 -8.24 -14.76
C GLY A 109 2.42 -9.65 -15.32
N ASP A 110 3.36 -10.08 -16.16
CA ASP A 110 3.31 -11.37 -16.85
C ASP A 110 3.16 -12.57 -15.89
N VAL A 111 2.28 -13.52 -16.22
CA VAL A 111 1.90 -14.64 -15.35
C VAL A 111 3.08 -15.58 -15.06
N ASN A 112 4.08 -15.66 -15.95
CA ASN A 112 5.22 -16.57 -15.84
C ASN A 112 6.52 -15.89 -15.36
N SER A 113 6.39 -14.74 -14.68
CA SER A 113 7.56 -14.01 -14.21
C SER A 113 8.11 -14.52 -12.87
N VAL A 114 9.43 -14.75 -12.82
CA VAL A 114 10.16 -15.20 -11.63
C VAL A 114 10.96 -14.04 -11.06
N TYR A 115 10.75 -13.74 -9.78
CA TYR A 115 11.41 -12.64 -9.08
C TYR A 115 12.37 -13.15 -8.00
N LYS A 116 13.59 -12.59 -7.95
CA LYS A 116 14.59 -12.88 -6.92
C LYS A 116 14.64 -11.75 -5.91
N ALA A 117 14.36 -12.06 -4.64
CA ALA A 117 14.53 -11.10 -3.55
C ALA A 117 16.02 -10.87 -3.27
N VAL A 118 16.42 -9.60 -3.17
CA VAL A 118 17.80 -9.20 -2.82
C VAL A 118 17.73 -8.31 -1.59
N ILE A 119 18.40 -8.70 -0.51
CA ILE A 119 18.47 -7.96 0.75
C ILE A 119 19.84 -7.30 0.83
N LYS A 120 19.86 -5.98 1.05
CA LYS A 120 21.08 -5.22 1.36
C LYS A 120 20.90 -4.61 2.76
N ALA A 121 21.84 -4.90 3.64
CA ALA A 121 21.98 -4.24 4.93
C ALA A 121 23.19 -3.31 4.85
N ALA A 122 23.06 -2.10 5.40
CA ALA A 122 24.12 -1.10 5.51
C ALA A 122 24.55 -0.99 6.97
#